data_AF-A0A960WKL7-F1
#
_entry.id   AF-A0A960WKL7-F1
#
_cell.length_a   1.000
_cell.length_b   1.000
_cell.length_c   1.000
_cell.angle_alpha   90.00
_cell.angle_beta   90.00
_cell.angle_gamma   90.00
#
_symmetry.space_group_name_H-M   'P 1'
#
loop_
_entity.id
_entity.type
_entity.pdbx_description
1 polymer ?
#
loop_
_entity_poly.entity_id
_entity_poly.type
_entity_poly.pdbx_seq_one_letter_code
_entity_poly.pdbx_strand_id
1 'polypeptide(L)'
;MNSLESLCNIGKTLANRLRSVGIQTPEDLRTKGSVRAYLRVQSMTPEKLPVCYNLYSLEGAIRNKRWTDLSEEDKTSLRKRAGLLE
;
A
#
# COMPACT_ATOMS: atom_id res chain seq x y z
N MET A 1 7.08 14.58 -13.05
CA MET A 1 6.91 13.91 -11.75
C MET A 1 5.48 13.44 -11.65
N ASN A 2 5.25 12.13 -11.57
CA ASN A 2 3.90 11.59 -11.40
C ASN A 2 3.51 11.69 -9.92
N SER A 3 2.28 12.09 -9.65
CA SER A 3 1.75 12.12 -8.28
C SER A 3 1.35 10.72 -7.83
N LEU A 4 1.30 10.49 -6.52
CA LEU A 4 0.79 9.21 -5.97
C LEU A 4 -0.65 8.94 -6.42
N GLU A 5 -1.48 9.97 -6.53
CA GLU A 5 -2.87 9.90 -6.99
C GLU A 5 -3.01 9.49 -8.47
N SER A 6 -1.92 9.54 -9.25
CA SER A 6 -1.92 9.05 -10.63
C SER A 6 -1.79 7.52 -10.72
N LEU A 7 -1.44 6.85 -9.61
CA LEU A 7 -1.32 5.39 -9.57
C LEU A 7 -2.69 4.73 -9.37
N CYS A 8 -2.87 3.56 -9.97
CA CYS A 8 -4.09 2.79 -9.75
C CYS A 8 -4.27 2.47 -8.26
N ASN A 9 -5.52 2.49 -7.80
CA ASN A 9 -5.93 2.25 -6.40
C ASN A 9 -5.50 3.30 -5.36
N ILE A 10 -4.79 4.37 -5.74
CA ILE A 10 -4.37 5.41 -4.79
C ILE A 10 -5.25 6.65 -4.94
N GLY A 11 -6.21 6.82 -4.03
CA GLY A 11 -6.96 8.06 -3.87
C GLY A 11 -6.24 9.07 -2.95
N LYS A 12 -6.79 10.30 -2.86
CA LYS A 12 -6.25 11.41 -2.04
C LYS A 12 -5.93 10.99 -0.61
N THR A 13 -6.82 10.23 0.04
CA THR A 13 -6.62 9.78 1.43
C THR A 13 -5.40 8.89 1.59
N LEU A 14 -5.21 7.91 0.70
CA LEU A 14 -4.06 7.01 0.76
C LEU A 14 -2.77 7.74 0.39
N ALA A 15 -2.81 8.63 -0.61
CA ALA A 15 -1.67 9.49 -0.95
C ALA A 15 -1.24 10.37 0.24
N ASN A 16 -2.17 10.98 0.96
CA ASN A 16 -1.86 11.79 2.14
C ASN A 16 -1.25 10.97 3.29
N ARG A 17 -1.75 9.75 3.51
CA ARG A 17 -1.16 8.80 4.47
C ARG A 17 0.26 8.40 4.09
N LEU A 18 0.53 8.16 2.82
CA LEU A 18 1.88 7.87 2.33
C LEU A 18 2.83 9.05 2.56
N ARG A 19 2.36 10.27 2.24
CA ARG A 19 3.14 11.50 2.45
C ARG A 19 3.45 11.73 3.93
N SER A 20 2.50 11.49 4.84
CA SER A 20 2.72 11.66 6.28
C SER A 20 3.79 10.73 6.84
N VAL A 21 4.10 9.62 6.14
CA VAL A 21 5.16 8.69 6.52
C VAL A 21 6.44 8.83 5.70
N GLY A 22 6.54 9.88 4.87
CA GLY A 22 7.73 10.19 4.08
C GLY A 22 7.80 9.51 2.72
N ILE A 23 6.69 8.99 2.18
CA ILE A 23 6.60 8.45 0.82
C ILE A 23 5.91 9.52 -0.04
N GLN A 24 6.70 10.28 -0.82
CA GLN A 24 6.19 11.46 -1.55
C GLN A 24 5.85 11.14 -3.01
N THR A 25 6.55 10.17 -3.60
CA THR A 25 6.49 9.87 -5.03
C THR A 25 6.17 8.39 -5.33
N PRO A 26 5.66 8.08 -6.53
CA PRO A 26 5.58 6.71 -7.03
C PRO A 26 6.90 5.93 -6.94
N GLU A 27 8.02 6.60 -7.19
CA GLU A 27 9.36 6.03 -7.09
C GLU A 27 9.70 5.65 -5.65
N ASP A 28 9.35 6.51 -4.67
CA ASP A 28 9.49 6.18 -3.25
C ASP A 28 8.68 4.95 -2.88
N LEU A 29 7.42 4.88 -3.34
CA LEU A 29 6.54 3.76 -3.05
C LEU A 29 7.10 2.45 -3.64
N ARG A 30 7.57 2.46 -4.88
CA ARG A 30 8.21 1.30 -5.51
C ARG A 30 9.49 0.89 -4.79
N THR A 31 10.30 1.85 -4.38
CA THR A 31 11.56 1.61 -3.67
C THR A 31 11.32 1.02 -2.27
N LYS A 32 10.29 1.50 -1.55
CA LYS A 32 9.96 0.99 -0.21
C LYS A 32 9.18 -0.32 -0.24
N GLY A 33 8.34 -0.51 -1.24
CA GLY A 33 7.42 -1.64 -1.36
C GLY A 33 6.14 -1.47 -0.55
N SER A 34 5.09 -2.17 -0.98
CA SER A 34 3.73 -2.10 -0.43
C SER A 34 3.66 -2.45 1.06
N VAL A 35 4.31 -3.55 1.48
CA VAL A 35 4.30 -4.04 2.87
C VAL A 35 4.92 -3.02 3.81
N ARG A 36 6.11 -2.51 3.48
CA ARG A 36 6.81 -1.55 4.35
C ARG A 36 6.08 -0.22 4.41
N ALA A 37 5.52 0.23 3.29
CA ALA A 37 4.68 1.42 3.24
C ALA A 37 3.44 1.25 4.14
N TYR A 38 2.71 0.13 4.00
CA TYR A 38 1.54 -0.19 4.82
C TYR A 38 1.87 -0.21 6.32
N LEU A 39 2.93 -0.92 6.73
CA LEU A 39 3.32 -1.00 8.15
C LEU A 39 3.69 0.36 8.74
N ARG A 40 4.34 1.22 7.95
CA ARG A 40 4.70 2.57 8.39
C ARG A 40 3.48 3.48 8.55
N VAL A 41 2.48 3.33 7.68
CA VAL A 41 1.21 4.04 7.85
C VAL A 41 0.44 3.49 9.05
N GLN A 42 0.41 2.16 9.22
CA GLN A 42 -0.23 1.50 10.35
C GLN A 42 0.37 1.93 11.70
N SER A 43 1.68 2.16 11.78
CA SER A 43 2.31 2.62 13.03
C SER A 43 1.94 4.05 13.42
N MET A 44 1.33 4.83 12.51
CA MET A 44 0.87 6.19 12.78
C MET A 44 -0.62 6.25 13.16
N THR A 45 -1.32 5.11 13.15
CA THR A 45 -2.76 5.05 13.47
C THR A 45 -3.01 4.09 14.63
N PRO A 46 -3.82 4.48 15.63
CA PRO A 46 -4.15 3.59 16.75
C PRO A 46 -4.99 2.39 16.32
N GLU A 47 -5.80 2.56 15.27
CA GLU A 47 -6.67 1.51 14.73
C GLU A 47 -5.99 0.70 13.64
N LYS A 48 -6.37 -0.58 13.52
CA LYS A 48 -5.91 -1.47 12.44
C LYS A 48 -6.48 -1.01 11.11
N LEU A 49 -5.59 -0.69 10.17
CA LEU A 49 -5.93 -0.27 8.82
C LEU A 49 -6.47 -1.46 8.01
N PRO A 50 -7.61 -1.29 7.31
CA PRO A 50 -8.14 -2.29 6.41
C PRO A 50 -7.10 -2.70 5.36
N VAL A 51 -6.81 -4.00 5.29
CA VAL A 51 -5.75 -4.55 4.43
C VAL A 51 -6.04 -4.34 2.95
N CYS A 52 -7.29 -4.53 2.54
CA CYS A 52 -7.74 -4.36 1.15
C CYS A 52 -7.52 -2.93 0.64
N TYR A 53 -8.01 -1.93 1.35
CA TYR A 53 -7.93 -0.52 0.91
C TYR A 53 -6.54 0.11 1.09
N ASN A 54 -5.63 -0.54 1.82
CA ASN A 54 -4.28 -0.02 2.07
C ASN A 54 -3.23 -0.96 1.45
N LEU A 55 -2.94 -2.11 2.06
CA LEU A 55 -1.88 -3.01 1.59
C LEU A 55 -2.08 -3.47 0.14
N TYR A 56 -3.26 -3.95 -0.22
CA TYR A 56 -3.51 -4.45 -1.58
C TYR A 56 -3.58 -3.32 -2.61
N SER A 57 -4.17 -2.17 -2.24
CA SER A 57 -4.12 -0.96 -3.07
C SER A 57 -2.69 -0.56 -3.41
N LEU A 58 -1.78 -0.58 -2.44
CA LEU A 58 -0.37 -0.24 -2.65
C LEU A 58 0.35 -1.25 -3.54
N GLU A 59 0.11 -2.55 -3.36
CA GLU A 59 0.69 -3.57 -4.24
C GLU A 59 0.14 -3.47 -5.66
N GLY A 60 -1.19 -3.28 -5.80
CA GLY A 60 -1.82 -3.05 -7.09
C GLY A 60 -1.25 -1.82 -7.79
N ALA A 61 -1.03 -0.73 -7.05
CA ALA A 61 -0.39 0.50 -7.55
C ALA A 61 1.03 0.24 -8.10
N ILE A 62 1.84 -0.52 -7.37
CA ILE A 62 3.20 -0.89 -7.78
C ILE A 62 3.18 -1.77 -9.04
N ARG A 63 2.24 -2.71 -9.11
CA ARG A 63 2.09 -3.65 -10.24
C ARG A 63 1.26 -3.11 -11.41
N ASN A 64 0.76 -1.88 -11.30
CA ASN A 64 -0.17 -1.26 -12.24
C ASN A 64 -1.40 -2.14 -12.56
N LYS A 65 -2.05 -2.69 -11.52
CA LYS A 65 -3.25 -3.54 -11.60
C LYS A 65 -4.29 -3.14 -10.56
N ARG A 66 -5.57 -3.41 -10.80
CA ARG A 66 -6.58 -3.24 -9.74
C ARG A 66 -6.25 -4.23 -8.62
N TRP A 67 -6.41 -3.82 -7.38
CA TRP A 67 -6.09 -4.69 -6.24
C TRP A 67 -6.97 -5.95 -6.20
N THR A 68 -8.17 -5.90 -6.79
CA THR A 68 -9.09 -7.03 -6.97
C THR A 68 -8.50 -8.13 -7.85
N ASP A 69 -7.60 -7.77 -8.77
CA ASP A 69 -6.98 -8.68 -9.74
C ASP A 69 -5.74 -9.38 -9.16
N LEU A 70 -5.37 -9.06 -7.91
CA LEU A 70 -4.34 -9.81 -7.19
C LEU A 70 -4.86 -11.20 -6.85
N SER A 71 -4.05 -12.22 -7.15
CA SER A 71 -4.37 -13.60 -6.81
C SER A 71 -4.49 -13.80 -5.30
N GLU A 72 -5.19 -14.84 -4.87
CA GLU A 72 -5.26 -15.18 -3.45
C GLU A 72 -3.89 -15.56 -2.88
N GLU A 73 -3.01 -16.14 -3.70
CA GLU A 73 -1.62 -16.40 -3.33
C GLU A 73 -0.86 -15.11 -3.04
N ASP A 74 -0.96 -14.11 -3.94
CA ASP A 74 -0.34 -12.79 -3.76
C ASP A 74 -0.85 -12.14 -2.46
N LYS A 75 -2.18 -12.11 -2.27
CA LYS A 75 -2.81 -11.53 -1.07
C LYS A 75 -2.36 -12.25 0.20
N THR A 76 -2.21 -13.57 0.16
CA THR A 76 -1.74 -14.37 1.29
C THR A 76 -0.28 -14.06 1.60
N SER A 77 0.58 -14.01 0.57
CA SER A 77 1.98 -13.63 0.71
C SER A 77 2.15 -12.23 1.31
N LEU A 78 1.37 -11.24 0.84
CA LEU A 78 1.36 -9.88 1.38
C LEU A 78 0.97 -9.85 2.86
N ARG A 79 -0.10 -10.56 3.23
CA ARG A 79 -0.55 -10.66 4.64
C ARG A 79 0.51 -11.32 5.51
N LYS A 80 1.13 -12.41 5.06
CA LYS A 80 2.22 -13.10 5.78
C LYS A 80 3.41 -12.16 5.99
N ARG A 81 3.87 -11.47 4.95
CA ARG A 81 4.97 -10.50 5.02
C ARG A 81 4.67 -9.30 5.92
N ALA A 82 3.39 -8.94 6.05
CA ALA A 82 2.92 -7.89 6.95
C ALA A 82 2.67 -8.36 8.39
N GLY A 83 2.89 -9.66 8.71
CA GLY A 83 2.63 -10.21 10.04
C GLY A 83 1.13 -10.27 10.40
N LEU A 84 0.27 -10.41 9.39
CA LEU A 84 -1.20 -10.43 9.54
C LEU A 84 -1.80 -11.84 9.49
N LEU A 85 -0.97 -12.86 9.34
CA LEU A 85 -1.34 -14.27 9.40
C LEU A 85 -0.50 -14.94 10.49
N GLU A 86 -1.16 -15.75 11.31
CA GLU A 86 -0.55 -16.65 12.29
C GLU A 86 0.08 -17.87 11.60
#